data_AF-A0A377TMV1-F1
#
_entry.id   AF-A0A377TMV1-F1
#
_cell.length_a   1.000
_cell.length_b   1.000
_cell.length_c   1.000
_cell.angle_alpha   90.00
_cell.angle_beta   90.00
_cell.angle_gamma   90.00
#
_symmetry.space_group_name_H-M   'P 1'
#
loop_
_entity.id
_entity.type
_entity.pdbx_description
1 polymer ?
#
loop_
_entity_poly.entity_id
_entity_poly.type
_entity_poly.pdbx_seq_one_letter_code
_entity_poly.pdbx_strand_id
1 'polypeptide(L)' 'MITLLRVDHRLLHGQVAFSWTQYVGADCILIANDSVPGDELRKTTIKLAKPPR' A
#
# COMPACT_ATOMS: atom_id res chain seq x y z
N MET A 1 11.25 -3.13 11.12
CA MET A 1 12.31 -3.41 10.12
C MET A 1 11.69 -3.23 8.74
N ILE A 2 12.34 -2.55 7.80
CA ILE A 2 11.83 -2.44 6.42
C ILE A 2 12.20 -3.74 5.69
N THR A 3 11.20 -4.55 5.33
CA THR A 3 11.41 -5.83 4.62
C THR A 3 11.41 -5.68 3.10
N LEU A 4 10.79 -4.63 2.57
CA LEU A 4 10.70 -4.34 1.14
C LEU A 4 10.52 -2.84 0.90
N LEU A 5 11.18 -2.34 -0.16
CA LEU A 5 10.89 -1.05 -0.77
C LEU A 5 10.45 -1.30 -2.21
N ARG A 6 9.29 -0.75 -2.61
CA ARG A 6 8.71 -0.92 -3.95
C ARG A 6 8.28 0.43 -4.52
N VAL A 7 8.67 0.70 -5.77
CA VAL A 7 8.17 1.85 -6.53
C VAL A 7 7.07 1.37 -7.46
N ASP A 8 5.87 1.92 -7.30
CA ASP A 8 4.71 1.63 -8.16
C ASP A 8 3.82 2.89 -8.25
N HIS A 9 3.56 3.37 -9.47
CA HIS A 9 2.72 4.55 -9.71
C HIS A 9 1.27 4.37 -9.24
N ARG A 10 0.79 3.13 -9.14
CA ARG A 10 -0.56 2.78 -8.66
C ARG A 10 -0.63 2.60 -7.15
N LEU A 11 0.50 2.62 -6.44
CA LEU A 11 0.59 2.45 -5.00
C LEU A 11 0.03 1.09 -4.55
N LEU A 12 -1.06 1.08 -3.79
CA LEU A 12 -1.69 -0.13 -3.25
C LEU A 12 -2.89 -0.54 -4.11
N HIS A 13 -2.76 -1.63 -4.88
CA HIS A 13 -3.80 -2.07 -5.82
C HIS A 13 -3.81 -3.57 -6.08
N GLY A 14 -5.02 -4.09 -6.31
CA GLY A 14 -5.27 -5.43 -6.82
C GLY A 14 -4.65 -6.57 -6.01
N GLN A 15 -4.49 -7.72 -6.65
CA GLN A 15 -3.88 -8.91 -6.03
C GLN A 15 -2.38 -8.74 -5.76
N VAL A 16 -1.72 -7.81 -6.43
CA VAL A 16 -0.28 -7.54 -6.25
C VAL A 16 0.00 -7.11 -4.81
N ALA A 17 -0.85 -6.26 -4.23
CA ALA A 17 -0.76 -5.88 -2.83
C ALA A 17 -0.81 -7.09 -1.89
N PHE A 18 -1.70 -8.05 -2.16
CA PHE A 18 -1.83 -9.28 -1.37
C PHE A 18 -0.59 -10.17 -1.49
N SER A 19 -0.14 -10.46 -2.71
CA SER A 19 1.02 -11.32 -2.96
C SER A 19 2.28 -10.81 -2.28
N TRP A 20 2.57 -9.51 -2.36
CA TRP A 20 3.76 -8.94 -1.73
C TRP A 20 3.66 -8.93 -0.21
N THR A 21 2.51 -8.54 0.34
CA THR A 21 2.31 -8.49 1.79
C THR A 21 2.54 -9.87 2.43
N GLN A 22 1.98 -10.92 1.81
CA GLN A 22 2.17 -12.30 2.26
C GLN A 22 3.60 -12.81 2.05
N TYR A 23 4.20 -12.54 0.89
CA TYR A 23 5.55 -13.01 0.57
C TYR A 23 6.62 -12.47 1.53
N VAL A 24 6.53 -11.18 1.91
CA VAL A 24 7.51 -10.57 2.83
C VAL A 24 7.09 -10.60 4.30
N GLY A 25 5.91 -11.14 4.62
CA GLY A 25 5.36 -11.15 5.97
C GLY A 25 5.19 -9.77 6.57
N ALA A 26 4.76 -8.78 5.77
CA ALA A 26 4.63 -7.40 6.24
C ALA A 26 3.41 -7.21 7.13
N ASP A 27 3.62 -6.61 8.31
CA ASP A 27 2.57 -6.24 9.27
C ASP A 27 2.09 -4.77 9.12
N CYS A 28 2.85 -3.98 8.35
CA CYS A 28 2.63 -2.57 8.11
C CYS A 28 2.98 -2.22 6.66
N ILE A 29 2.16 -1.36 6.04
CA ILE A 29 2.38 -0.79 4.71
C ILE A 29 2.44 0.72 4.86
N LEU A 30 3.56 1.33 4.46
CA LEU A 30 3.74 2.77 4.40
C LEU A 30 3.73 3.25 2.95
N ILE A 31 2.96 4.30 2.67
CA ILE A 31 2.90 4.93 1.35
C ILE A 31 3.54 6.31 1.43
N ALA A 32 4.74 6.45 0.84
CA ALA A 32 5.45 7.71 0.75
C ALA A 32 5.05 8.43 -0.55
N ASN A 33 4.01 9.27 -0.49
CA ASN A 33 3.54 10.06 -1.62
C ASN A 33 2.88 11.36 -1.13
N ASP A 34 3.45 12.51 -1.50
CA ASP A 34 3.04 13.82 -0.99
C ASP A 34 1.67 14.30 -1.50
N SER A 35 1.20 13.77 -2.64
CA SER A 35 -0.11 14.17 -3.19
C SER A 35 -1.28 13.43 -2.55
N VAL A 36 -1.05 12.23 -1.98
CA VAL A 36 -2.11 11.42 -1.36
C VAL A 36 -2.75 12.10 -0.14
N PRO A 37 -2.00 12.74 0.79
CA PRO A 37 -2.61 13.44 1.91
C PRO A 37 -3.55 14.58 1.52
N GLY A 38 -3.34 15.23 0.36
CA GLY A 38 -4.19 16.30 -0.15
C GLY A 38 -5.43 15.84 -0.93
N ASP A 39 -5.55 14.53 -1.20
CA ASP A 39 -6.63 13.92 -1.96
C ASP A 39 -7.38 12.90 -1.08
N GLU A 40 -8.45 13.37 -0.42
CA GLU A 40 -9.21 12.57 0.53
C GLU A 40 -9.91 11.36 -0.10
N LEU A 41 -10.33 11.46 -1.38
CA LEU A 41 -10.92 10.33 -2.09
C LEU A 41 -9.86 9.25 -2.29
N ARG A 42 -8.69 9.63 -2.84
CA ARG A 42 -7.59 8.70 -3.08
C ARG A 42 -7.07 8.07 -1.80
N LYS A 43 -6.92 8.86 -0.72
CA LYS A 43 -6.54 8.38 0.61
C LYS A 43 -7.53 7.36 1.16
N THR A 44 -8.82 7.59 0.99
CA THR A 44 -9.88 6.66 1.41
C THR A 44 -9.85 5.38 0.59
N THR A 45 -9.74 5.46 -0.73
CA THR A 45 -9.64 4.30 -1.62
C THR A 45 -8.42 3.44 -1.29
N ILE A 46 -7.26 4.05 -1.03
CA ILE A 46 -6.05 3.33 -0.63
C ILE A 46 -6.25 2.58 0.69
N LYS A 47 -6.90 3.20 1.69
CA LYS A 47 -7.20 2.52 2.96
C LYS A 47 -8.10 1.31 2.76
N LEU A 48 -9.08 1.40 1.85
CA LEU A 48 -9.96 0.28 1.50
C LEU A 48 -9.23 -0.82 0.73
N ALA A 49 -8.18 -0.49 -0.02
CA ALA A 49 -7.37 -1.46 -0.75
C ALA A 49 -6.39 -2.26 0.13
N LYS A 50 -6.35 -1.98 1.44
CA LYS A 50 -5.51 -2.73 2.39
C LYS A 50 -5.91 -4.21 2.40
N PRO A 51 -4.95 -5.14 2.19
CA PRO A 51 -5.21 -6.56 2.32
C PRO A 51 -5.73 -6.91 3.74
N PRO A 52 -6.68 -7.87 3.86
CA PRO A 52 -7.04 -8.41 5.16
C PRO A 52 -5.80 -9.04 5.83
N ARG A 53 -5.78 -8.99 7.17
CA ARG A 53 -4.76 -9.72 7.94
C ARG A 53 -4.93 -11.22 7.75
#